data_AF-A0A5N5MEY7-F1
#
_entry.id   AF-A0A5N5MEY7-F1
#
_cell.length_a   1.000
_cell.length_b   1.000
_cell.length_c   1.000
_cell.angle_alpha   90.00
_cell.angle_beta   90.00
_cell.angle_gamma   90.00
#
_symmetry.space_group_name_H-M   'P 1'
#
loop_
_entity.id
_entity.type
_entity.pdbx_description
1 polymer ?
#
loop_
_entity_poly.entity_id
_entity_poly.type
_entity_poly.pdbx_seq_one_letter_code
_entity_poly.pdbx_strand_id
1 'polypeptide(L)'
;MPAGHGLRSRTRDLFARPFRKKGYIPLTTYLRCYKIGEYVDVKVNGAIHKGMPHKFYHGRTGRVWNVTKRAIGVEVNKQACTCRFDLYRQFAFCLILVSCLNLKETVRVSIRDFVFVIDEFEVGNRIIRKRIHVRVEHLMPSRCAEEFRLRKKKNDQLKAEAKAKGEVISTKRQPEGPKPGFMVEGATLETVTPIPYDVVNDLKGGY
;
A
#
# COMPACT_ATOMS: atom_id res chain seq x y z
N MET A 1 32.94 -6.65 -4.01
CA MET A 1 32.18 -7.83 -4.53
C MET A 1 30.83 -7.36 -5.02
N PRO A 2 30.37 -7.75 -6.23
CA PRO A 2 29.01 -7.47 -6.67
C PRO A 2 28.00 -8.11 -5.71
N ALA A 3 26.95 -7.39 -5.34
CA ALA A 3 25.95 -7.89 -4.41
C ALA A 3 25.07 -8.97 -5.07
N GLY A 4 24.88 -10.11 -4.39
CA GLY A 4 23.93 -11.13 -4.82
C GLY A 4 22.49 -10.62 -4.70
N HIS A 5 21.87 -10.21 -5.82
CA HIS A 5 20.50 -9.71 -5.85
C HIS A 5 19.45 -10.84 -5.87
N GLY A 6 19.44 -11.66 -4.81
CA GLY A 6 18.46 -12.74 -4.67
C GLY A 6 17.04 -12.21 -4.46
N LEU A 7 16.10 -12.62 -5.32
CA LEU A 7 14.68 -12.24 -5.30
C LEU A 7 13.97 -12.53 -3.96
N ARG A 8 14.49 -13.50 -3.19
CA ARG A 8 13.92 -13.96 -1.91
C ARG A 8 14.89 -13.82 -0.73
N SER A 9 15.92 -12.99 -0.84
CA SER A 9 16.83 -12.71 0.28
C SER A 9 16.09 -12.11 1.47
N ARG A 10 16.40 -12.56 2.69
CA ARG A 10 15.78 -12.09 3.95
C ARG A 10 14.24 -12.23 4.00
N THR A 11 13.69 -13.30 3.40
CA THR A 11 12.22 -13.54 3.36
C THR A 11 11.74 -14.65 4.30
N ARG A 12 12.62 -15.17 5.18
CA ARG A 12 12.29 -16.28 6.10
C ARG A 12 11.00 -16.01 6.85
N ASP A 13 10.93 -14.90 7.57
CA ASP A 13 9.79 -14.60 8.45
C ASP A 13 8.63 -13.94 7.67
N LEU A 14 8.94 -13.22 6.59
CA LEU A 14 7.94 -12.56 5.72
C LEU A 14 7.05 -13.55 4.97
N PHE A 15 7.59 -14.69 4.56
CA PHE A 15 6.86 -15.73 3.82
C PHE A 15 6.53 -16.96 4.66
N ALA A 16 7.14 -17.11 5.84
CA ALA A 16 6.72 -18.12 6.80
C ALA A 16 5.27 -17.89 7.21
N ARG A 17 4.53 -19.00 7.33
CA ARG A 17 3.18 -18.97 7.86
C ARG A 17 3.22 -19.05 9.39
N PRO A 18 2.35 -18.31 10.09
CA PRO A 18 2.33 -18.33 11.55
C PRO A 18 1.91 -19.71 12.08
N PHE A 19 2.19 -19.94 13.35
CA PHE A 19 1.78 -21.14 14.06
C PHE A 19 0.25 -21.34 13.95
N ARG A 20 -0.20 -22.60 13.85
CA ARG A 20 -1.62 -23.00 13.61
C ARG A 20 -2.25 -22.49 12.32
N LYS A 21 -1.48 -21.88 11.42
CA LYS A 21 -1.92 -21.49 10.08
C LYS A 21 -1.09 -22.17 9.00
N LYS A 22 -0.50 -23.34 9.27
CA LYS A 22 0.17 -24.18 8.26
C LYS A 22 -0.89 -25.02 7.49
N GLY A 23 -0.52 -25.66 6.38
CA GLY A 23 -1.41 -26.55 5.61
C GLY A 23 -2.07 -25.90 4.38
N TYR A 24 -3.22 -26.38 3.94
CA TYR A 24 -3.92 -25.82 2.79
C TYR A 24 -4.63 -24.49 3.15
N ILE A 25 -4.94 -23.65 2.15
CA ILE A 25 -5.62 -22.36 2.34
C ILE A 25 -7.13 -22.60 2.31
N PRO A 26 -7.95 -21.93 3.14
CA PRO A 26 -9.41 -22.04 3.04
C PRO A 26 -9.92 -21.61 1.66
N LEU A 27 -10.98 -22.30 1.18
CA LEU A 27 -11.59 -22.06 -0.12
C LEU A 27 -12.18 -20.64 -0.27
N THR A 28 -12.47 -19.98 0.85
CA THR A 28 -13.02 -18.62 0.89
C THR A 28 -12.15 -17.59 0.18
N THR A 29 -10.82 -17.77 0.17
CA THR A 29 -9.91 -16.87 -0.55
C THR A 29 -10.07 -16.99 -2.06
N TYR A 30 -10.30 -18.20 -2.58
CA TYR A 30 -10.48 -18.43 -4.01
C TYR A 30 -11.84 -17.94 -4.53
N LEU A 31 -12.88 -18.11 -3.71
CA LEU A 31 -14.25 -17.71 -4.06
C LEU A 31 -14.49 -16.20 -3.92
N ARG A 32 -13.50 -15.45 -3.43
CA ARG A 32 -13.65 -14.02 -3.23
C ARG A 32 -13.63 -13.29 -4.56
N CYS A 33 -14.72 -12.58 -4.85
CA CYS A 33 -14.86 -11.74 -6.04
C CYS A 33 -14.18 -10.39 -5.81
N TYR A 34 -13.45 -9.91 -6.82
CA TYR A 34 -12.81 -8.60 -6.83
C TYR A 34 -13.28 -7.80 -8.04
N LYS A 35 -13.51 -6.51 -7.84
CA LYS A 35 -13.92 -5.59 -8.90
C LYS A 35 -12.83 -4.56 -9.18
N ILE A 36 -12.84 -4.02 -10.38
CA ILE A 36 -11.90 -2.95 -10.79
C ILE A 36 -12.15 -1.72 -9.89
N GLY A 37 -11.06 -1.11 -9.42
CA GLY A 37 -11.10 0.04 -8.52
C GLY A 37 -11.28 -0.29 -7.04
N GLU A 38 -11.44 -1.56 -6.67
CA GLU A 38 -11.42 -1.97 -5.26
C GLU A 38 -10.01 -1.89 -4.67
N TYR A 39 -9.96 -1.58 -3.37
CA TYR A 39 -8.71 -1.56 -2.62
C TYR A 39 -8.40 -2.95 -2.06
N VAL A 40 -7.17 -3.38 -2.26
CA VAL A 40 -6.69 -4.70 -1.87
C VAL A 40 -5.32 -4.60 -1.21
N ASP A 41 -5.12 -5.42 -0.20
CA ASP A 41 -3.84 -5.58 0.49
C ASP A 41 -3.08 -6.76 -0.11
N VAL A 42 -1.83 -6.53 -0.47
CA VAL A 42 -0.93 -7.56 -0.99
C VAL A 42 -0.25 -8.26 0.18
N LYS A 43 -0.73 -9.46 0.53
CA LYS A 43 -0.16 -10.28 1.60
C LYS A 43 0.10 -11.69 1.09
N VAL A 44 1.38 -12.02 0.98
CA VAL A 44 1.84 -13.29 0.42
C VAL A 44 1.52 -14.45 1.35
N ASN A 45 1.12 -15.57 0.75
CA ASN A 45 0.95 -16.84 1.43
C ASN A 45 2.02 -17.83 0.94
N GLY A 46 2.93 -18.24 1.82
CA GLY A 46 4.05 -19.13 1.47
C GLY A 46 3.66 -20.53 0.98
N ALA A 47 2.40 -20.96 1.17
CA ALA A 47 1.92 -22.25 0.68
C ALA A 47 1.73 -22.31 -0.84
N ILE A 48 1.63 -21.16 -1.51
CA ILE A 48 1.49 -21.08 -2.97
C ILE A 48 2.68 -20.32 -3.51
N HIS A 49 3.40 -20.95 -4.43
CA HIS A 49 4.63 -20.39 -4.99
C HIS A 49 4.41 -19.59 -6.28
N LYS A 50 3.31 -19.86 -7.01
CA LYS A 50 3.01 -19.23 -8.30
C LYS A 50 2.34 -17.88 -8.10
N GLY A 51 2.64 -16.90 -8.96
CA GLY A 51 2.02 -15.58 -8.92
C GLY A 51 2.33 -14.78 -7.65
N MET A 52 3.39 -15.17 -6.94
CA MET A 52 3.90 -14.47 -5.78
C MET A 52 4.53 -13.13 -6.19
N PRO A 53 4.17 -12.02 -5.51
CA PRO A 53 4.84 -10.74 -5.70
C PRO A 53 6.22 -10.73 -5.04
N HIS A 54 7.09 -9.82 -5.51
CA HIS A 54 8.36 -9.56 -4.84
C HIS A 54 8.15 -9.01 -3.43
N LYS A 55 9.05 -9.35 -2.50
CA LYS A 55 8.98 -9.02 -1.06
C LYS A 55 8.69 -7.54 -0.76
N PHE A 56 9.15 -6.64 -1.63
CA PHE A 56 8.94 -5.20 -1.50
C PHE A 56 7.46 -4.79 -1.45
N TYR A 57 6.60 -5.54 -2.15
CA TYR A 57 5.16 -5.24 -2.23
C TYR A 57 4.34 -5.92 -1.14
N HIS A 58 4.96 -6.74 -0.29
CA HIS A 58 4.27 -7.35 0.84
C HIS A 58 3.83 -6.26 1.82
N GLY A 59 2.57 -6.33 2.28
CA GLY A 59 1.98 -5.36 3.19
C GLY A 59 1.65 -4.01 2.54
N ARG A 60 1.72 -3.91 1.20
CA ARG A 60 1.28 -2.71 0.48
C ARG A 60 -0.17 -2.86 0.05
N THR A 61 -0.93 -1.78 0.22
CA THR A 61 -2.28 -1.67 -0.33
C THR A 61 -2.20 -1.07 -1.74
N GLY A 62 -3.02 -1.58 -2.64
CA GLY A 62 -3.14 -1.09 -4.00
C GLY A 62 -4.58 -1.07 -4.49
N ARG A 63 -4.77 -0.55 -5.70
CA ARG A 63 -6.07 -0.58 -6.39
C ARG A 63 -6.06 -1.66 -7.47
N VAL A 64 -7.16 -2.38 -7.61
CA VAL A 64 -7.33 -3.34 -8.71
C VAL A 64 -7.46 -2.58 -10.02
N TRP A 65 -6.56 -2.84 -10.98
CA TRP A 65 -6.59 -2.24 -12.31
C TRP A 65 -7.18 -3.18 -13.37
N ASN A 66 -6.96 -4.49 -13.24
CA ASN A 66 -7.46 -5.50 -14.16
C ASN A 66 -7.69 -6.83 -13.45
N VAL A 67 -8.62 -7.64 -13.94
CA VAL A 67 -8.95 -8.95 -13.40
C VAL A 67 -8.73 -9.97 -14.51
N THR A 68 -7.87 -10.95 -14.25
CA THR A 68 -7.63 -12.09 -15.15
C THR A 68 -8.21 -13.36 -14.54
N LYS A 69 -8.20 -14.48 -15.28
CA LYS A 69 -8.84 -15.75 -14.87
C LYS A 69 -8.38 -16.27 -13.49
N ARG A 70 -7.10 -16.08 -13.13
CA ARG A 70 -6.49 -16.63 -11.90
C ARG A 70 -5.73 -15.60 -11.06
N ALA A 71 -5.52 -14.39 -11.60
CA ALA A 71 -4.71 -13.36 -10.97
C ALA A 71 -5.37 -12.00 -11.16
N ILE A 72 -5.04 -11.09 -10.27
CA ILE A 72 -5.55 -9.74 -10.25
C ILE A 72 -4.37 -8.81 -10.48
N GLY A 73 -4.56 -7.88 -11.42
CA GLY A 73 -3.68 -6.76 -11.63
C GLY A 73 -3.90 -5.73 -10.53
N VAL A 74 -2.87 -5.45 -9.73
CA VAL A 74 -2.89 -4.45 -8.67
C VAL A 74 -1.88 -3.34 -8.98
N GLU A 75 -2.33 -2.09 -8.87
CA GLU A 75 -1.50 -0.90 -8.96
C GLU A 75 -1.00 -0.52 -7.55
N VAL A 76 0.32 -0.53 -7.36
CA VAL A 76 0.99 -0.26 -6.09
C VAL A 76 2.10 0.77 -6.29
N ASN A 77 2.22 1.70 -5.34
CA ASN A 77 3.28 2.70 -5.35
C ASN A 77 4.59 2.11 -4.82
N LYS A 78 5.70 2.36 -5.53
CA LYS A 78 7.06 2.03 -5.11
C LYS A 78 7.88 3.31 -5.02
N GLN A 79 8.46 3.58 -3.86
CA GLN A 79 9.55 4.54 -3.73
C GLN A 79 10.79 3.93 -4.39
N ALA A 80 11.38 4.64 -5.32
CA ALA A 80 12.67 4.28 -5.87
C ALA A 80 13.75 5.19 -5.29
N CYS A 81 14.97 4.67 -5.15
CA CYS A 81 16.18 5.43 -4.84
C CYS A 81 17.23 4.97 -5.85
N THR A 82 17.94 5.88 -6.52
CA THR A 82 19.18 5.54 -7.22
C THR A 82 20.30 6.50 -6.85
N CYS A 83 21.50 5.93 -6.87
CA CYS A 83 22.77 6.64 -6.85
C CYS A 83 22.99 7.40 -8.16
N ARG A 84 23.64 8.55 -8.00
CA ARG A 84 24.16 9.53 -8.98
C ARG A 84 25.06 8.85 -10.02
N PHE A 85 24.92 9.15 -11.31
CA PHE A 85 26.05 9.21 -12.28
C PHE A 85 25.65 9.98 -13.57
N ASP A 86 26.33 11.12 -13.75
CA ASP A 86 26.75 11.87 -14.95
C ASP A 86 25.77 12.25 -16.08
N LEU A 87 25.24 13.47 -15.97
CA LEU A 87 25.16 14.39 -17.10
C LEU A 87 26.58 14.78 -17.52
N TYR A 88 27.21 14.07 -18.46
CA TYR A 88 28.24 14.63 -19.39
C TYR A 88 28.69 13.59 -20.44
N ARG A 89 27.78 12.97 -21.21
CA ARG A 89 28.21 12.24 -22.43
C ARG A 89 27.17 12.06 -23.52
N GLN A 90 26.29 13.04 -23.76
CA GLN A 90 25.35 12.99 -24.89
C GLN A 90 25.14 14.33 -25.62
N PHE A 91 26.04 15.31 -25.44
CA PHE A 91 26.04 16.58 -26.19
C PHE A 91 27.22 16.73 -27.16
N ALA A 92 27.79 15.64 -27.68
CA ALA A 92 28.90 15.70 -28.64
C ALA A 92 28.70 14.80 -29.89
N PHE A 93 27.46 14.58 -30.33
CA PHE A 93 27.22 13.90 -31.62
C PHE A 93 25.96 14.40 -32.36
N CYS A 94 25.66 15.70 -32.25
CA CYS A 94 24.59 16.36 -33.03
C CYS A 94 25.04 17.75 -33.52
N LEU A 95 26.27 17.85 -34.02
CA LEU A 95 26.78 19.05 -34.69
C LEU A 95 27.64 18.76 -35.92
N ILE A 96 27.56 17.55 -36.48
CA ILE A 96 28.12 17.24 -37.79
C ILE A 96 27.05 16.46 -38.57
N LEU A 97 26.70 16.96 -39.77
CA LEU A 97 25.66 16.52 -40.70
C LEU A 97 24.26 17.16 -40.59
N VAL A 98 24.17 18.42 -40.15
CA VAL A 98 23.24 19.38 -40.81
C VAL A 98 23.96 19.93 -42.04
N SER A 99 24.10 19.09 -43.07
CA SER A 99 24.48 19.50 -44.43
C SER A 99 24.45 18.27 -45.34
N CYS A 100 23.26 17.80 -45.73
CA CYS A 100 23.09 17.16 -47.03
C CYS A 100 21.62 17.06 -47.42
N LEU A 101 21.28 17.93 -48.38
CA LEU A 101 20.33 17.75 -49.48
C LEU A 101 18.87 17.34 -49.19
N ASN A 102 18.01 18.34 -49.37
CA ASN A 102 16.78 18.31 -50.17
C ASN A 102 16.52 17.01 -50.97
N LEU A 103 15.36 16.38 -50.73
CA LEU A 103 14.43 16.03 -51.81
C LEU A 103 13.01 15.85 -51.25
N LYS A 104 12.06 16.44 -51.97
CA LYS A 104 10.61 16.37 -51.78
C LYS A 104 10.11 14.95 -52.04
N GLU A 105 9.22 14.41 -51.21
CA GLU A 105 7.99 13.75 -51.66
C GLU A 105 7.06 13.35 -50.51
N THR A 106 5.78 13.48 -50.80
CA THR A 106 4.59 13.35 -49.96
C THR A 106 4.11 11.90 -49.86
N VAL A 107 3.93 11.34 -48.65
CA VAL A 107 2.89 10.33 -48.38
C VAL A 107 2.33 10.52 -46.97
N ARG A 108 1.03 10.78 -46.89
CA ARG A 108 0.22 10.64 -45.67
C ARG A 108 0.27 9.19 -45.20
N VAL A 109 0.74 8.93 -43.98
CA VAL A 109 0.46 7.67 -43.27
C VAL A 109 0.06 7.98 -41.83
N SER A 110 -1.25 7.88 -41.60
CA SER A 110 -1.96 7.52 -40.37
C SER A 110 -1.52 8.10 -39.02
N ILE A 111 -2.38 8.99 -38.52
CA ILE A 111 -2.67 9.15 -37.09
C ILE A 111 -3.36 7.87 -36.61
N ARG A 112 -2.57 6.89 -36.18
CA ARG A 112 -2.88 5.80 -35.23
C ARG A 112 -1.75 4.78 -35.32
N ASP A 113 -1.42 4.22 -34.17
CA ASP A 113 -0.51 3.09 -33.99
C ASP A 113 0.98 3.43 -33.91
N PHE A 114 1.36 4.06 -32.80
CA PHE A 114 2.55 3.65 -32.05
C PHE A 114 2.40 4.06 -30.57
N VAL A 115 1.34 3.57 -29.93
CA VAL A 115 1.27 3.53 -28.46
C VAL A 115 1.96 2.25 -28.03
N PHE A 116 3.29 2.27 -27.90
CA PHE A 116 4.06 1.46 -26.96
C PHE A 116 5.56 1.73 -27.16
N VAL A 117 6.13 2.65 -26.37
CA VAL A 117 7.42 2.50 -25.70
C VAL A 117 7.35 3.38 -24.46
N ILE A 118 6.96 2.83 -23.31
CA ILE A 118 7.37 3.41 -22.03
C ILE A 118 8.61 2.64 -21.61
N ASP A 119 9.71 2.91 -22.30
CA ASP A 119 11.07 2.59 -21.84
C ASP A 119 11.87 3.88 -21.87
N GLU A 120 11.56 4.78 -20.93
CA GLU A 120 12.54 5.75 -20.44
C GLU A 120 12.54 5.65 -18.91
N PHE A 121 13.45 4.80 -18.42
CA PHE A 121 13.60 4.49 -17.01
C PHE A 121 14.72 5.34 -16.41
N GLU A 122 14.44 6.61 -16.10
CA GLU A 122 15.24 7.40 -15.16
C GLU A 122 14.60 7.37 -13.77
N VAL A 123 15.24 6.70 -12.80
CA VAL A 123 14.54 6.33 -11.56
C VAL A 123 15.34 6.64 -10.29
N GLY A 124 15.28 7.90 -9.83
CA GLY A 124 15.74 8.41 -8.52
C GLY A 124 14.67 8.37 -7.40
N ASN A 125 14.73 9.29 -6.41
CA ASN A 125 13.86 9.48 -5.21
C ASN A 125 12.34 9.71 -5.47
N ARG A 126 11.82 9.28 -6.62
CA ARG A 126 10.44 9.50 -7.05
C ARG A 126 9.55 8.31 -6.67
N ILE A 127 8.27 8.59 -6.43
CA ILE A 127 7.25 7.55 -6.20
C ILE A 127 6.70 7.13 -7.55
N ILE A 128 6.95 5.88 -7.93
CA ILE A 128 6.50 5.30 -9.20
C ILE A 128 5.33 4.38 -8.93
N ARG A 129 4.26 4.54 -9.72
CA ARG A 129 3.14 3.59 -9.72
C ARG A 129 3.50 2.39 -10.55
N LYS A 130 3.49 1.21 -9.95
CA LYS A 130 3.82 -0.05 -10.61
C LYS A 130 2.58 -0.92 -10.69
N ARG A 131 2.38 -1.54 -11.85
CA ARG A 131 1.33 -2.54 -12.08
C ARG A 131 1.93 -3.92 -11.87
N ILE A 132 1.28 -4.73 -11.05
CA ILE A 132 1.75 -6.07 -10.67
C ILE A 132 0.60 -7.04 -10.89
N HIS A 133 0.89 -8.21 -11.44
CA HIS A 133 -0.05 -9.32 -11.46
C HIS A 133 0.18 -10.20 -10.24
N VAL A 134 -0.81 -10.31 -9.38
CA VAL A 134 -0.75 -11.08 -8.14
C VAL A 134 -1.91 -12.07 -8.12
N ARG A 135 -1.62 -13.30 -7.72
CA ARG A 135 -2.64 -14.33 -7.56
C ARG A 135 -3.62 -14.02 -6.41
N VAL A 136 -4.86 -14.49 -6.52
CA VAL A 136 -5.95 -14.19 -5.56
C VAL A 136 -5.58 -14.61 -4.14
N GLU A 137 -4.79 -15.68 -3.99
CA GLU A 137 -4.37 -16.24 -2.71
C GLU A 137 -3.37 -15.37 -1.94
N HIS A 138 -2.78 -14.37 -2.62
CA HIS A 138 -1.87 -13.41 -2.02
C HIS A 138 -2.52 -12.02 -1.85
N LEU A 139 -3.84 -11.94 -2.05
CA LEU A 139 -4.60 -10.72 -1.94
C LEU A 139 -5.62 -10.84 -0.81
N MET A 140 -5.81 -9.74 -0.09
CA MET A 140 -6.85 -9.60 0.90
C MET A 140 -7.65 -8.33 0.61
N PRO A 141 -8.97 -8.34 0.79
CA PRO A 141 -9.78 -7.11 0.71
C PRO A 141 -9.37 -6.13 1.83
N SER A 142 -9.22 -4.84 1.51
CA SER A 142 -8.88 -3.86 2.53
C SER A 142 -10.12 -3.45 3.35
N ARG A 143 -10.09 -3.63 4.68
CA ARG A 143 -11.20 -3.27 5.58
C ARG A 143 -11.37 -1.76 5.81
N CYS A 144 -10.28 -1.00 5.69
CA CYS A 144 -10.33 0.46 5.87
C CYS A 144 -11.24 1.16 4.83
N ALA A 145 -11.26 0.65 3.59
CA ALA A 145 -12.15 1.18 2.54
C ALA A 145 -13.62 0.79 2.76
N GLU A 146 -13.87 -0.40 3.32
CA GLU A 146 -15.22 -0.85 3.67
C GLU A 146 -15.83 0.05 4.75
N GLU A 147 -15.09 0.32 5.82
CA GLU A 147 -15.52 1.20 6.91
C GLU A 147 -15.78 2.63 6.42
N PHE A 148 -14.87 3.18 5.60
CA PHE A 148 -15.05 4.50 4.99
C PHE A 148 -16.32 4.58 4.14
N ARG A 149 -16.60 3.55 3.35
CA ARG A 149 -17.79 3.48 2.50
C ARG A 149 -19.06 3.40 3.35
N LEU A 150 -19.08 2.57 4.39
CA LEU A 150 -20.21 2.47 5.32
C LEU A 150 -20.49 3.80 6.01
N ARG A 151 -19.44 4.51 6.44
CA ARG A 151 -19.58 5.83 7.03
C ARG A 151 -20.15 6.84 6.04
N LYS A 152 -19.69 6.84 4.79
CA LYS A 152 -20.24 7.73 3.76
C LYS A 152 -21.75 7.50 3.56
N LYS A 153 -22.16 6.22 3.45
CA LYS A 153 -23.59 5.87 3.35
C LYS A 153 -24.40 6.36 4.54
N LYS A 154 -23.92 6.14 5.77
CA LYS A 154 -24.58 6.63 7.00
C LYS A 154 -24.69 8.17 7.01
N ASN A 155 -23.63 8.87 6.61
CA ASN A 155 -23.64 10.32 6.55
C ASN A 155 -24.62 10.85 5.47
N ASP A 156 -24.69 10.19 4.32
CA ASP A 156 -25.59 10.56 3.24
C ASP A 156 -27.07 10.34 3.65
N GLN A 157 -27.36 9.27 4.41
CA GLN A 157 -28.67 9.01 5.02
C GLN A 157 -29.06 10.12 6.01
N LEU A 158 -28.19 10.45 6.96
CA LEU A 158 -28.45 11.51 7.95
C LEU A 158 -28.70 12.87 7.29
N LYS A 159 -27.97 13.19 6.20
CA LYS A 159 -28.19 14.42 5.44
C LYS A 159 -29.54 14.43 4.71
N ALA A 160 -29.96 13.30 4.17
CA ALA A 160 -31.25 13.17 3.50
C ALA A 160 -32.41 13.34 4.51
N GLU A 161 -32.31 12.69 5.67
CA GLU A 161 -33.29 12.82 6.76
C GLU A 161 -33.36 14.25 7.32
N ALA A 162 -32.20 14.89 7.54
CA ALA A 162 -32.14 16.29 7.97
C ALA A 162 -32.80 17.23 6.95
N LYS A 163 -32.52 17.02 5.66
CA LYS A 163 -33.11 17.81 4.58
C LYS A 163 -34.63 17.63 4.50
N ALA A 164 -35.13 16.42 4.77
CA ALA A 164 -36.56 16.17 4.83
C ALA A 164 -37.23 16.86 6.04
N LYS A 165 -36.53 16.95 7.18
CA LYS A 165 -36.99 17.66 8.39
C LYS A 165 -36.78 19.18 8.35
N GLY A 166 -35.89 19.68 7.48
CA GLY A 166 -35.50 21.09 7.43
C GLY A 166 -34.38 21.48 8.42
N GLU A 167 -33.71 20.51 9.04
CA GLU A 167 -32.63 20.76 10.01
C GLU A 167 -31.25 20.81 9.33
N VAL A 168 -30.33 21.61 9.86
CA VAL A 168 -28.94 21.68 9.38
C VAL A 168 -28.04 20.82 10.28
N ILE A 169 -27.56 19.68 9.77
CA ILE A 169 -26.71 18.74 10.52
C ILE A 169 -25.25 18.78 10.07
N SER A 170 -24.33 18.80 11.03
CA SER A 170 -22.88 18.63 10.80
C SER A 170 -22.46 17.15 10.90
N THR A 171 -22.08 16.54 9.78
CA THR A 171 -21.56 15.15 9.74
C THR A 171 -20.02 15.06 9.89
N LYS A 172 -19.36 16.15 10.29
CA LYS A 172 -17.90 16.17 10.51
C LYS A 172 -17.58 15.42 11.80
N ARG A 173 -16.49 14.64 11.79
CA ARG A 173 -15.99 13.95 12.98
C ARG A 173 -15.34 14.99 13.90
N GLN A 174 -15.76 15.04 15.16
CA GLN A 174 -15.14 15.88 16.16
C GLN A 174 -14.07 15.07 16.90
N PRO A 175 -12.95 15.69 17.30
CA PRO A 175 -12.02 15.07 18.26
C PRO A 175 -12.74 14.83 19.60
N GLU A 176 -12.18 13.96 20.43
CA GLU A 176 -12.69 13.75 21.78
C GLU A 176 -12.63 15.07 22.56
N GLY A 177 -13.80 15.51 23.06
CA GLY A 177 -13.91 16.71 23.87
C GLY A 177 -13.43 16.47 25.31
N PRO A 178 -13.36 17.54 26.13
CA PRO A 178 -13.14 17.37 27.56
C PRO A 178 -14.24 16.48 28.15
N LYS A 179 -13.86 15.57 29.06
CA LYS A 179 -14.84 14.74 29.77
C LYS A 179 -15.83 15.65 30.50
N PRO A 180 -17.15 15.40 30.40
CA PRO A 180 -18.11 16.16 31.16
C PRO A 180 -17.90 15.91 32.66
N GLY A 181 -18.32 16.87 33.50
CA GLY A 181 -18.34 16.67 34.95
C GLY A 181 -19.20 15.45 35.31
N PHE A 182 -18.72 14.64 36.25
CA PHE A 182 -19.44 13.49 36.77
C PHE A 182 -19.44 13.57 38.30
N MET A 183 -20.61 13.33 38.91
CA MET A 183 -20.75 13.27 40.37
C MET A 183 -20.48 11.84 40.82
N VAL A 184 -19.54 11.67 41.75
CA VAL A 184 -19.25 10.37 42.37
C VAL A 184 -20.02 10.31 43.69
N GLU A 185 -21.09 9.52 43.73
CA GLU A 185 -21.83 9.26 44.97
C GLU A 185 -21.38 7.92 45.58
N GLY A 186 -21.10 7.91 46.89
CA GLY A 186 -20.90 6.68 47.68
C GLY A 186 -19.53 6.00 47.57
N ALA A 187 -18.50 6.66 47.05
CA ALA A 187 -17.15 6.09 47.03
C ALA A 187 -16.53 6.05 48.45
N THR A 188 -16.19 4.85 48.93
CA THR A 188 -15.28 4.70 50.07
C THR A 188 -13.90 5.19 49.64
N LEU A 189 -13.49 6.34 50.16
CA LEU A 189 -12.17 6.91 49.90
C LEU A 189 -11.11 6.08 50.64
N GLU A 190 -10.40 5.22 49.92
CA GLU A 190 -9.24 4.53 50.44
C GLU A 190 -8.02 5.46 50.36
N THR A 191 -7.58 5.95 51.52
CA THR A 191 -6.36 6.76 51.63
C THR A 191 -5.14 5.84 51.53
N VAL A 192 -4.53 5.76 50.35
CA VAL A 192 -3.26 5.05 50.16
C VAL A 192 -2.10 6.00 50.48
N THR A 193 -1.32 5.68 51.51
CA THR A 193 -0.08 6.41 51.82
C THR A 193 1.07 5.90 50.94
N PRO A 194 2.01 6.77 50.52
CA PRO A 194 3.18 6.33 49.76
C PRO A 194 4.04 5.40 50.62
N ILE A 195 4.35 4.21 50.08
CA ILE A 195 5.30 3.28 50.71
C ILE A 195 6.72 3.84 50.49
N PRO A 196 7.57 3.91 51.53
CA PRO A 196 8.96 4.33 51.38
C PRO A 196 9.74 3.39 50.45
N TYR A 197 10.74 3.91 49.74
CA TYR A 197 11.61 3.09 48.89
C TYR A 197 12.47 2.16 49.73
N ASP A 198 12.33 0.86 49.53
CA ASP A 198 13.30 -0.12 49.98
C ASP A 198 14.42 -0.21 48.92
N VAL A 199 15.68 0.00 49.32
CA VAL A 199 16.84 -0.20 48.45
C VAL A 199 17.07 -1.71 48.33
N VAL A 200 16.33 -2.37 47.44
CA VAL A 200 16.53 -3.79 47.18
C VAL A 200 17.75 -3.95 46.27
N ASN A 201 18.91 -4.22 46.87
CA ASN A 201 20.14 -4.62 46.17
C ASN A 201 20.03 -6.08 45.72
N ASP A 202 19.18 -6.39 44.74
CA ASP A 202 19.03 -7.78 44.25
C ASP A 202 20.22 -8.27 43.40
N LEU A 203 21.20 -7.39 43.07
CA LEU A 203 22.41 -7.76 42.33
C LEU A 203 23.66 -6.93 42.74
N LYS A 204 23.97 -6.83 44.03
CA LYS A 204 25.33 -6.43 44.48
C LYS A 204 25.87 -7.36 45.56
N GLY A 205 25.88 -8.65 45.23
CA GLY A 205 26.78 -9.62 45.83
C GLY A 205 27.73 -10.14 44.76
N GLY A 206 28.97 -9.64 44.77
CA GLY A 206 30.12 -10.26 44.10
C GLY A 206 30.38 -9.81 42.65
N TYR A 207 31.66 -9.62 42.36
CA TYR A 207 32.25 -9.64 41.03
C TYR A 207 31.91 -10.92 40.27
#